data_AF-U7LDI3-F1
#
_entry.id   AF-U7LDI3-F1
#
_cell.length_a   1.000
_cell.length_b   1.000
_cell.length_c   1.000
_cell.angle_alpha   90.00
_cell.angle_beta   90.00
_cell.angle_gamma   90.00
#
_symmetry.space_group_name_H-M   'P 1'
#
loop_
_entity.id
_entity.type
_entity.pdbx_description
1 polymer ?
#
loop_
_entity_poly.entity_id
_entity_poly.type
_entity_poly.pdbx_seq_one_letter_code
_entity_poly.pdbx_strand_id
1 'polypeptide(L)' 'MQFMILILFLVAGLLVGGAWSAYQQDSKFFTVVAALLAVITVAAAIAWMVGGFSK' A
#
# COMPACT_ATOMS: atom_id res chain seq x y z
N MET A 1 17.95 2.86 7.13
CA MET A 1 17.26 2.91 5.82
C MET A 1 16.39 1.67 5.56
N GLN A 2 16.87 0.42 5.74
CA GLN A 2 16.03 -0.78 5.50
C GLN A 2 14.74 -0.85 6.33
N PHE A 3 14.75 -0.41 7.59
CA PHE A 3 13.57 -0.49 8.46
C PHE A 3 12.34 0.28 7.93
N MET A 4 12.56 1.42 7.28
CA MET A 4 11.47 2.24 6.73
C MET A 4 10.80 1.57 5.52
N ILE A 5 11.57 0.86 4.71
CA ILE A 5 11.08 0.13 3.54
C ILE A 5 10.23 -1.08 4.00
N LEU A 6 10.67 -1.77 5.05
CA LEU A 6 9.90 -2.88 5.64
C LEU A 6 8.56 -2.41 6.22
N ILE A 7 8.54 -1.25 6.90
CA ILE A 7 7.30 -0.64 7.41
C ILE A 7 6.35 -0.31 6.26
N LEU A 8 6.84 0.27 5.16
CA LEU A 8 6.00 0.58 3.99
C LEU A 8 5.42 -0.68 3.33
N PHE A 9 6.19 -1.77 3.27
CA PHE A 9 5.67 -3.06 2.80
C PHE A 9 4.61 -3.65 3.75
N LEU A 10 4.78 -3.50 5.05
CA LEU A 10 3.77 -3.89 6.05
C LEU A 10 2.48 -3.07 5.90
N VAL A 11 2.59 -1.75 5.71
CA VAL A 11 1.46 -0.86 5.49
C VAL A 11 0.78 -1.18 4.15
N ALA A 12 1.54 -1.47 3.10
CA ALA A 12 0.99 -1.92 1.83
C ALA A 12 0.19 -3.22 1.98
N GLY A 13 0.74 -4.22 2.68
CA GLY A 13 0.03 -5.46 2.99
C GLY A 13 -1.23 -5.23 3.83
N LEU A 14 -1.18 -4.33 4.81
CA LEU A 14 -2.32 -3.93 5.63
C LEU A 14 -3.43 -3.28 4.77
N LEU A 15 -3.06 -2.41 3.83
CA LEU A 15 -4.00 -1.74 2.92
C LEU A 15 -4.64 -2.73 1.94
N VAL A 16 -3.88 -3.71 1.44
CA VAL A 16 -4.44 -4.80 0.61
C VAL A 16 -5.41 -5.66 1.43
N GLY A 17 -5.06 -6.02 2.67
CA GLY A 17 -5.95 -6.73 3.59
C GLY A 17 -7.22 -5.93 3.93
N GLY A 18 -7.09 -4.62 4.14
CA GLY A 18 -8.21 -3.69 4.36
C GLY A 18 -9.10 -3.56 3.13
N ALA A 19 -8.53 -3.54 1.92
CA ALA A 19 -9.28 -3.55 0.67
C ALA A 19 -10.10 -4.84 0.51
N TRP A 20 -9.53 -6.00 0.87
CA TRP A 20 -10.25 -7.28 0.85
C TRP A 20 -11.37 -7.36 1.88
N SER A 21 -11.15 -6.81 3.09
CA SER A 21 -12.17 -6.71 4.12
C SER A 21 -13.33 -5.80 3.68
N ALA A 22 -13.01 -4.66 3.04
CA ALA A 22 -14.01 -3.76 2.45
C ALA A 22 -14.77 -4.42 1.28
N TYR A 23 -14.11 -5.28 0.51
CA TYR A 23 -14.76 -6.06 -0.56
C TYR A 23 -15.79 -7.04 -0.03
N GLN A 24 -15.52 -7.70 1.09
CA GLN A 24 -16.49 -8.58 1.76
C GLN A 24 -17.70 -7.84 2.35
N GLN A 25 -17.62 -6.54 2.54
CA GLN A 25 -18.71 -5.71 3.09
C GLN A 25 -19.66 -5.17 2.01
N ASP A 26 -19.59 -5.67 0.76
CA ASP A 26 -20.40 -5.24 -0.41
C ASP A 26 -20.22 -3.75 -0.82
N SER A 27 -19.39 -2.99 -0.09
CA SER A 27 -19.07 -1.59 -0.36
C SER A 27 -17.97 -1.46 -1.41
N LYS A 28 -18.34 -1.74 -2.67
CA LYS A 28 -17.46 -1.67 -3.86
C LYS A 28 -16.69 -0.35 -3.96
N PHE A 29 -17.28 0.75 -3.50
CA PHE A 29 -16.65 2.07 -3.51
C PHE A 29 -15.43 2.14 -2.60
N PHE A 30 -15.55 1.60 -1.38
CA PHE A 30 -14.45 1.59 -0.40
C PHE A 30 -13.34 0.60 -0.79
N THR A 31 -13.69 -0.53 -1.42
CA THR A 31 -12.69 -1.46 -1.97
C THR A 31 -11.83 -0.81 -3.02
N VAL A 32 -12.43 -0.07 -3.96
CA VAL A 32 -11.69 0.56 -5.06
C VAL A 32 -10.77 1.65 -4.52
N VAL A 33 -11.23 2.46 -3.55
CA VAL A 33 -10.40 3.49 -2.90
C VAL A 33 -9.23 2.85 -2.14
N ALA A 34 -9.48 1.79 -1.36
CA ALA A 34 -8.45 1.07 -0.63
C ALA A 34 -7.44 0.38 -1.56
N ALA A 35 -7.91 -0.19 -2.67
CA ALA A 35 -7.05 -0.78 -3.70
C ALA A 35 -6.18 0.28 -4.40
N LEU A 36 -6.73 1.44 -4.74
CA LEU A 36 -5.96 2.55 -5.32
C LEU A 36 -4.87 3.03 -4.35
N LEU A 37 -5.21 3.19 -3.07
CA LEU A 37 -4.27 3.57 -2.01
C LEU A 37 -3.18 2.52 -1.83
N ALA A 38 -3.51 1.22 -1.88
CA ALA A 38 -2.53 0.15 -1.81
C ALA A 38 -1.54 0.22 -2.98
N VAL A 39 -2.01 0.46 -4.20
CA VAL A 39 -1.14 0.61 -5.39
C VAL A 39 -0.18 1.80 -5.25
N ILE A 40 -0.68 2.95 -4.79
CA ILE A 40 0.16 4.15 -4.55
C ILE A 40 1.22 3.88 -3.48
N THR A 41 0.85 3.17 -2.41
CA THR A 41 1.75 2.83 -1.30
C THR A 41 2.84 1.84 -1.75
N VAL A 42 2.49 0.86 -2.58
CA VAL A 42 3.45 -0.08 -3.19
C VAL A 42 4.40 0.67 -4.14
N ALA A 43 3.88 1.56 -4.99
CA ALA A 43 4.70 2.37 -5.88
C ALA A 43 5.69 3.26 -5.11
N ALA A 44 5.23 3.90 -4.02
CA ALA A 44 6.09 4.68 -3.14
C ALA A 44 7.16 3.82 -2.44
N ALA A 45 6.80 2.63 -1.96
CA ALA A 45 7.73 1.68 -1.35
C ALA A 45 8.82 1.23 -2.33
N ILE A 46 8.46 0.93 -3.58
CA ILE A 46 9.39 0.55 -4.64
C ILE A 46 10.29 1.72 -5.02
N ALA A 47 9.74 2.94 -5.15
CA ALA A 47 10.52 4.14 -5.47
C ALA A 47 11.58 4.46 -4.40
N TRP A 48 11.26 4.24 -3.11
CA TRP A 48 12.22 4.35 -2.02
C TRP A 48 13.20 3.18 -1.94
N MET A 49 12.79 1.97 -2.32
CA MET A 49 13.68 0.81 -2.40
C MET A 49 14.74 0.95 -3.51
N VAL A 50 14.38 1.52 -4.67
CA VAL A 50 15.28 1.73 -5.81
C VAL A 50 16.15 2.99 -5.65
N GLY A 51 15.94 3.79 -4.60
CA GLY A 51 16.75 4.98 -4.33
C GLY A 51 16.32 6.23 -5.12
N GLY A 52 15.11 6.25 -5.67
CA GLY A 52 14.56 7.41 -6.39
C GLY A 52 14.43 8.68 -5.53
N PHE A 53 14.52 8.55 -4.20
CA PHE A 53 14.58 9.63 -3.22
C PHE A 53 15.92 9.65 -2.46
N SER A 54 17.00 9.21 -3.10
CA SER A 54 18.36 9.40 -2.58
C SER A 54 18.85 10.80 -3.00
N LYS A 55 18.38 11.83 -2.28
CA LYS A 55 19.08 13.10 -2.10
C LYS A 55 18.89 13.53 -0.65
#